data_AF-A0AAN4YG50-F1
#
_entry.id   AF-A0AAN4YG50-F1
#
_cell.length_a   1.000
_cell.length_b   1.000
_cell.length_c   1.000
_cell.angle_alpha   90.00
_cell.angle_beta   90.00
_cell.angle_gamma   90.00
#
_symmetry.space_group_name_H-M   'P 1'
#
loop_
_entity.id
_entity.type
_entity.pdbx_description
1 polymer ?
#
loop_
_entity_poly.entity_id
_entity_poly.type
_entity_poly.pdbx_seq_one_letter_code
_entity_poly.pdbx_strand_id
1 'polypeptide(L)'
;MDMTYALSFTRYALRARHPKAINSVTARVSSDDPRVDAAMYAYLTFVGPQDTEVHSQIYTDMERQWVVGVVPRFWELPSIEVETERAIIFFYNAMMPHLYHYISVTDKTTGQTRYHKQYKGGPLWGNVTTTGGKGGSSHWSTYRWQLEAFVDAVRGKTPTYWIPGEDSICQMECIDALYQAAGLPVRGAPAKKG
;
A
#
# COMPACT_ATOMS: atom_id res chain seq x y z
N MET A 1 3.12 3.34 -12.22
CA MET A 1 1.95 3.52 -11.35
C MET A 1 2.45 4.38 -10.23
N ASP A 2 1.96 5.60 -10.11
CA ASP A 2 2.22 6.40 -8.92
C ASP A 2 1.35 5.87 -7.76
N MET A 3 1.72 6.18 -6.51
CA MET A 3 1.09 5.60 -5.30
C MET A 3 1.23 4.08 -5.19
N THR A 4 2.44 3.57 -5.42
CA THR A 4 2.79 2.13 -5.37
C THR A 4 2.39 1.42 -4.08
N TYR A 5 2.16 2.17 -3.00
CA TYR A 5 1.65 1.67 -1.72
C TYR A 5 0.33 0.91 -1.86
N ALA A 6 -0.55 1.32 -2.79
CA ALA A 6 -1.84 0.66 -2.98
C ALA A 6 -1.67 -0.80 -3.43
N LEU A 7 -0.73 -1.05 -4.34
CA LEU A 7 -0.34 -2.40 -4.74
C LEU A 7 0.42 -3.13 -3.61
N SER A 8 1.33 -2.43 -2.91
CA SER A 8 2.14 -3.06 -1.87
C SER A 8 1.31 -3.53 -0.67
N PHE A 9 0.20 -2.86 -0.32
CA PHE A 9 -0.69 -3.30 0.75
C PHE A 9 -1.29 -4.68 0.49
N THR A 10 -1.77 -4.93 -0.74
CA THR A 10 -2.31 -6.26 -1.10
C THR A 10 -1.23 -7.33 -1.00
N ARG A 11 -0.05 -7.06 -1.59
CA ARG A 11 1.09 -8.00 -1.56
C ARG A 11 1.51 -8.31 -0.13
N TYR A 12 1.58 -7.29 0.72
CA TYR A 12 1.90 -7.43 2.14
C TYR A 12 0.85 -8.27 2.88
N ALA A 13 -0.45 -7.97 2.69
CA ALA A 13 -1.53 -8.68 3.36
C ALA A 13 -1.57 -10.18 3.00
N LEU A 14 -1.32 -10.51 1.73
CA LEU A 14 -1.35 -11.88 1.22
C LEU A 14 0.01 -12.60 1.31
N ARG A 15 1.08 -11.89 1.68
CA ARG A 15 2.48 -12.36 1.57
C ARG A 15 2.80 -12.86 0.16
N ALA A 16 2.24 -12.21 -0.85
CA ALA A 16 2.37 -12.59 -2.24
C ALA A 16 3.43 -11.75 -2.95
N ARG A 17 4.25 -12.41 -3.78
CA ARG A 17 5.26 -11.70 -4.58
C ARG A 17 4.66 -11.08 -5.83
N HIS A 18 3.98 -11.87 -6.66
CA HIS A 18 3.36 -11.46 -7.91
C HIS A 18 1.88 -11.84 -7.93
N PRO A 19 1.03 -11.13 -8.68
CA PRO A 19 -0.30 -11.62 -8.99
C PRO A 19 -0.21 -12.89 -9.86
N LYS A 20 -1.13 -13.82 -9.64
CA LYS A 20 -1.36 -14.97 -10.53
C LYS A 20 -1.87 -14.52 -11.89
N ALA A 21 -2.75 -13.53 -11.90
CA ALA A 21 -3.32 -12.96 -13.12
C ALA A 21 -3.61 -11.47 -12.98
N ILE A 22 -3.44 -10.77 -14.09
CA ILE A 22 -3.94 -9.42 -14.30
C ILE A 22 -5.27 -9.57 -15.05
N ASN A 23 -6.39 -9.45 -14.35
CA ASN A 23 -7.71 -9.70 -14.96
C ASN A 23 -8.14 -8.51 -15.83
N SER A 24 -7.92 -7.29 -15.35
CA SER A 24 -8.11 -6.07 -16.13
C SER A 24 -7.29 -4.91 -15.57
N VAL A 25 -6.87 -4.01 -16.44
CA VAL A 25 -6.23 -2.75 -16.05
C VAL A 25 -6.76 -1.64 -16.95
N THR A 26 -7.07 -0.50 -16.38
CA THR A 26 -7.42 0.71 -17.10
C THR A 26 -6.67 1.88 -16.49
N ALA A 27 -6.02 2.67 -17.34
CA ALA A 27 -5.29 3.86 -16.93
C ALA A 27 -5.89 5.10 -17.58
N ARG A 28 -5.96 6.17 -16.80
CA ARG A 28 -6.14 7.53 -17.31
C ARG A 28 -4.76 8.15 -17.37
N VAL A 29 -4.34 8.58 -18.56
CA VAL A 29 -3.04 9.23 -18.75
C VAL A 29 -3.02 10.62 -18.14
N SER A 30 -1.84 11.06 -17.72
CA SER A 30 -1.60 12.43 -17.26
C SER A 30 -1.77 13.44 -18.39
N SER A 31 -2.31 14.63 -18.06
CA SER A 31 -2.37 15.77 -18.97
C SER A 31 -0.98 16.27 -19.39
N ASP A 32 0.02 16.10 -18.52
CA ASP A 32 1.35 16.67 -18.69
C ASP A 32 2.30 15.73 -19.45
N ASP A 33 2.14 14.41 -19.27
CA ASP A 33 2.92 13.39 -19.98
C ASP A 33 2.05 12.16 -20.28
N PRO A 34 1.70 11.89 -21.55
CA PRO A 34 0.83 10.77 -21.93
C PRO A 34 1.47 9.39 -21.68
N ARG A 35 2.76 9.33 -21.33
CA ARG A 35 3.47 8.10 -20.97
C ARG A 35 3.24 7.67 -19.52
N VAL A 36 2.65 8.55 -18.70
CA VAL A 36 2.46 8.36 -17.26
C VAL A 36 0.97 8.29 -16.95
N ASP A 37 0.59 7.44 -16.00
CA ASP A 37 -0.78 7.40 -15.47
C ASP A 37 -1.05 8.59 -14.52
N ALA A 38 -2.16 9.29 -14.71
CA ALA A 38 -2.76 10.14 -13.70
C ALA A 38 -3.61 9.31 -12.71
N ALA A 39 -4.28 8.27 -13.23
CA ALA A 39 -5.04 7.32 -12.42
C ALA A 39 -4.96 5.92 -13.01
N MET A 40 -5.06 4.90 -12.17
CA MET A 40 -5.09 3.50 -12.57
C MET A 40 -6.11 2.72 -11.75
N TYR A 41 -6.90 1.91 -12.45
CA TYR A 41 -7.73 0.87 -11.87
C TYR A 41 -7.21 -0.48 -12.33
N ALA A 42 -6.90 -1.37 -11.39
CA ALA A 42 -6.40 -2.70 -11.67
C ALA A 42 -7.21 -3.74 -10.89
N TYR A 43 -7.64 -4.79 -11.58
CA TYR A 43 -8.27 -5.96 -11.00
C TYR A 43 -7.35 -7.16 -11.16
N LEU A 44 -6.85 -7.68 -10.04
CA LEU A 44 -5.80 -8.69 -10.00
C LEU A 44 -6.29 -9.93 -9.24
N THR A 45 -5.78 -11.09 -9.63
CA THR A 45 -5.91 -12.32 -8.83
C THR A 45 -4.56 -12.65 -8.24
N PHE A 46 -4.51 -12.82 -6.92
CA PHE A 46 -3.37 -13.32 -6.17
C PHE A 46 -3.67 -14.72 -5.65
N VAL A 47 -2.61 -15.45 -5.29
CA VAL A 47 -2.72 -16.67 -4.51
C VAL A 47 -2.35 -16.33 -3.08
N GLY A 48 -3.31 -16.50 -2.17
CA GLY A 48 -3.13 -16.31 -0.75
C GLY A 48 -2.53 -17.56 -0.07
N PRO A 49 -2.44 -17.53 1.27
CA PRO A 49 -2.11 -18.72 2.04
C PRO A 49 -3.08 -19.87 1.71
N GLN A 50 -2.59 -21.11 1.68
CA GLN A 50 -3.38 -22.32 1.40
C GLN A 50 -3.90 -22.45 -0.04
N ASP A 51 -3.26 -21.78 -1.00
CA ASP A 51 -3.58 -21.85 -2.43
C ASP A 51 -4.96 -21.25 -2.80
N THR A 52 -5.51 -20.42 -1.90
CA THR A 52 -6.78 -19.72 -2.13
C THR A 52 -6.59 -18.57 -3.11
N GLU A 53 -7.41 -18.51 -4.15
CA GLU A 53 -7.45 -17.34 -5.04
C GLU A 53 -8.11 -16.15 -4.33
N VAL A 54 -7.41 -15.03 -4.32
CA VAL A 54 -7.89 -13.77 -3.73
C VAL A 54 -7.91 -12.72 -4.81
N HIS A 55 -9.06 -12.08 -4.97
CA HIS A 55 -9.22 -10.97 -5.90
C HIS A 55 -8.89 -9.65 -5.21
N SER A 56 -8.11 -8.81 -5.88
CA SER A 56 -7.72 -7.48 -5.40
C SER A 56 -8.13 -6.41 -6.41
N GLN A 57 -8.78 -5.37 -5.90
CA GLN A 57 -9.10 -4.17 -6.66
C GLN A 57 -8.22 -3.03 -6.16
N ILE A 58 -7.43 -2.47 -7.07
CA ILE A 58 -6.49 -1.40 -6.77
C ILE A 58 -6.91 -0.17 -7.55
N TYR A 59 -7.04 0.95 -6.83
CA TYR A 59 -7.30 2.25 -7.42
C TYR A 59 -6.26 3.27 -6.95
N THR A 60 -5.67 3.97 -7.90
CA THR A 60 -4.76 5.10 -7.67
C THR A 60 -5.21 6.28 -8.52
N ASP A 61 -5.13 7.50 -7.98
CA ASP A 61 -5.51 8.72 -8.71
C ASP A 61 -4.81 9.93 -8.10
N MET A 62 -3.78 10.42 -8.81
CA MET A 62 -2.95 11.55 -8.40
C MET A 62 -3.44 12.89 -8.96
N GLU A 63 -4.33 12.86 -9.94
CA GLU A 63 -4.89 14.06 -10.58
C GLU A 63 -6.37 14.19 -10.23
N ARG A 64 -6.70 13.88 -8.97
CA ARG A 64 -8.07 13.83 -8.49
C ARG A 64 -8.58 15.25 -8.25
N GLN A 65 -9.70 15.59 -8.88
CA GLN A 65 -10.29 16.91 -8.73
C GLN A 65 -10.76 17.17 -7.29
N TRP A 66 -10.56 18.41 -6.85
CA TRP A 66 -11.07 18.91 -5.59
C TRP A 66 -12.60 18.82 -5.57
N VAL A 67 -13.17 18.61 -4.39
CA VAL A 67 -14.63 18.56 -4.23
C VAL A 67 -15.18 19.95 -4.56
N VAL A 68 -16.07 20.01 -5.55
CA VAL A 68 -16.62 21.25 -6.12
C VAL A 68 -15.51 22.23 -6.56
N GLY A 69 -14.33 21.70 -6.94
CA GLY A 69 -13.19 22.50 -7.42
C GLY A 69 -12.42 23.29 -6.36
N VAL A 70 -12.86 23.32 -5.09
CA VAL A 70 -12.26 24.19 -4.06
C VAL A 70 -11.93 23.52 -2.73
N VAL A 71 -12.39 22.28 -2.48
CA VAL A 71 -12.06 21.56 -1.25
C VAL A 71 -11.15 20.36 -1.53
N PRO A 72 -9.91 20.32 -0.99
CA PRO A 72 -9.04 19.17 -1.07
C PRO A 72 -9.65 17.94 -0.39
N ARG A 73 -9.48 16.75 -0.99
CA ARG A 73 -9.99 15.47 -0.46
C ARG A 73 -9.04 14.87 0.60
N PHE A 74 -8.73 15.62 1.65
CA PHE A 74 -7.77 15.20 2.69
C PHE A 74 -8.23 13.99 3.51
N TRP A 75 -9.49 13.56 3.39
CA TRP A 75 -10.07 12.38 4.03
C TRP A 75 -10.01 11.11 3.16
N GLU A 76 -9.46 11.18 1.95
CA GLU A 76 -9.29 10.03 1.05
C GLU A 76 -7.83 9.55 1.07
N LEU A 77 -7.32 9.31 2.27
CA LEU A 77 -5.95 8.86 2.49
C LEU A 77 -5.79 7.37 2.11
N PRO A 78 -4.54 6.91 1.85
CA PRO A 78 -4.29 5.52 1.47
C PRO A 78 -4.89 4.55 2.48
N SER A 79 -5.67 3.61 1.97
CA SER A 79 -6.40 2.62 2.76
C SER A 79 -6.39 1.26 2.05
N ILE A 80 -6.68 0.22 2.83
CA ILE A 80 -6.93 -1.13 2.33
C ILE A 80 -8.14 -1.71 3.04
N GLU A 81 -9.00 -2.36 2.26
CA GLU A 81 -10.07 -3.23 2.76
C GLU A 81 -9.67 -4.68 2.49
N VAL A 82 -9.78 -5.52 3.52
CA VAL A 82 -9.56 -6.96 3.44
C VAL A 82 -10.83 -7.65 3.88
N GLU A 83 -11.48 -8.29 2.93
CA GLU A 83 -12.68 -9.08 3.16
C GLU A 83 -12.30 -10.55 3.40
N THR A 84 -12.73 -11.09 4.53
CA THR A 84 -12.56 -12.51 4.90
C THR A 84 -13.93 -13.18 4.95
N GLU A 85 -14.00 -14.49 5.23
CA GLU A 85 -15.26 -15.22 5.35
C GLU A 85 -16.16 -14.67 6.47
N ARG A 86 -15.55 -14.15 7.55
CA ARG A 86 -16.27 -13.74 8.77
C ARG A 86 -16.27 -12.25 9.05
N ALA A 87 -15.30 -11.51 8.50
CA ALA A 87 -15.12 -10.11 8.82
C ALA A 87 -14.62 -9.29 7.64
N ILE A 88 -14.95 -8.00 7.66
CA ILE A 88 -14.36 -6.98 6.80
C ILE A 88 -13.40 -6.16 7.67
N ILE A 89 -12.13 -6.13 7.28
CA ILE A 89 -11.08 -5.39 7.98
C ILE A 89 -10.70 -4.20 7.11
N PHE A 90 -10.86 -2.98 7.61
CA PHE A 90 -10.51 -1.77 6.90
C PHE A 90 -9.44 -1.00 7.65
N PHE A 91 -8.31 -0.75 7.00
CA PHE A 91 -7.21 0.05 7.56
C PHE A 91 -7.11 1.39 6.86
N TYR A 92 -7.42 2.46 7.60
CA TYR A 92 -7.42 3.83 7.11
C TYR A 92 -6.14 4.58 7.47
N ASN A 93 -5.56 5.29 6.50
CA ASN A 93 -4.40 6.17 6.64
C ASN A 93 -3.16 5.48 7.23
N ALA A 94 -2.63 4.51 6.50
CA ALA A 94 -1.39 3.84 6.87
C ALA A 94 -0.15 4.76 6.78
N MET A 95 -0.18 5.83 5.99
CA MET A 95 1.00 6.68 5.74
C MET A 95 1.27 7.68 6.88
N MET A 96 0.21 8.30 7.41
CA MET A 96 0.32 9.34 8.44
C MET A 96 -0.43 8.94 9.71
N PRO A 97 -0.07 7.82 10.34
CA PRO A 97 -0.82 7.29 11.47
C PRO A 97 -0.84 8.25 12.67
N HIS A 98 0.19 9.08 12.82
CA HIS A 98 0.30 10.10 13.87
C HIS A 98 -0.74 11.23 13.77
N LEU A 99 -1.32 11.50 12.60
CA LEU A 99 -2.39 12.51 12.46
C LEU A 99 -3.72 11.91 12.89
N TYR A 100 -4.16 10.86 12.19
CA TYR A 100 -5.36 10.10 12.51
C TYR A 100 -5.39 8.83 11.67
N HIS A 101 -5.59 7.68 12.31
CA HIS A 101 -5.80 6.40 11.63
C HIS A 101 -6.78 5.57 12.44
N TYR A 102 -7.27 4.49 11.83
CA TYR A 102 -7.97 3.43 12.53
C TYR A 102 -7.92 2.14 11.72
N ILE A 103 -8.09 1.03 12.42
CA ILE A 103 -8.43 -0.26 11.84
C ILE A 103 -9.85 -0.57 12.32
N SER A 104 -10.79 -0.73 11.40
CA SER A 104 -12.13 -1.23 11.73
C SER A 104 -12.25 -2.70 11.37
N VAL A 105 -12.89 -3.46 12.25
CA VAL A 105 -13.21 -4.87 12.04
C VAL A 105 -14.71 -4.99 12.15
N THR A 106 -15.37 -5.25 11.03
CA THR A 106 -16.82 -5.46 10.95
C THR A 106 -17.10 -6.95 10.86
N ASP A 107 -17.76 -7.51 11.87
CA ASP A 107 -18.22 -8.89 11.84
C ASP A 107 -19.41 -9.02 10.88
N LYS A 108 -19.30 -9.91 9.88
CA LYS A 108 -20.31 -10.07 8.83
C LYS A 108 -21.60 -10.71 9.30
N THR A 109 -21.55 -11.48 10.39
CA THR A 109 -22.72 -12.20 10.93
C THR A 109 -23.59 -11.26 11.74
N THR A 110 -22.96 -10.41 12.56
CA THR A 110 -23.65 -9.53 13.49
C THR A 110 -23.80 -8.09 12.97
N GLY A 111 -23.02 -7.72 11.96
CA GLY A 111 -22.92 -6.34 11.45
C GLY A 111 -22.21 -5.38 12.40
N GLN A 112 -21.68 -5.85 13.53
CA GLN A 112 -21.03 -4.99 14.52
C GLN A 112 -19.60 -4.63 14.09
N THR A 113 -19.28 -3.33 14.16
CA THR A 113 -17.95 -2.81 13.87
C THR A 113 -17.21 -2.44 15.14
N ARG A 114 -15.97 -2.93 15.28
CA ARG A 114 -15.03 -2.51 16.33
C ARG A 114 -13.90 -1.70 15.73
N TYR A 115 -13.48 -0.65 16.42
CA TYR A 115 -12.41 0.24 15.98
C TYR A 115 -11.18 0.09 16.86
N HIS A 116 -10.02 -0.03 16.24
CA HIS A 116 -8.72 -0.13 16.87
C HIS A 116 -7.80 0.99 16.39
N LYS A 117 -6.93 1.47 17.27
CA LYS A 117 -5.90 2.48 16.97
C LYS A 117 -4.62 2.10 17.71
N GLN A 118 -3.47 2.26 17.05
CA GLN A 118 -2.18 1.99 17.65
C GLN A 118 -1.16 3.05 17.19
N TYR A 119 -0.91 4.03 18.05
CA TYR A 119 -0.01 5.14 17.70
C TYR A 119 1.46 4.88 18.04
N LYS A 120 1.75 3.97 18.97
CA LYS A 120 3.11 3.72 19.48
C LYS A 120 3.32 2.24 19.80
N GLY A 121 4.52 1.70 19.55
CA GLY A 121 4.97 0.41 20.05
C GLY A 121 4.35 -0.79 19.35
N GLY A 122 3.04 -0.99 19.47
CA GLY A 122 2.38 -2.17 18.90
C GLY A 122 3.06 -3.50 19.29
N PRO A 123 2.76 -4.59 18.59
CA PRO A 123 3.32 -5.90 18.89
C PRO A 123 4.81 -6.03 18.52
N LEU A 124 5.29 -5.26 17.53
CA LEU A 124 6.65 -5.37 17.01
C LEU A 124 7.64 -4.44 17.72
N TRP A 125 7.26 -3.17 17.92
CA TRP A 125 8.17 -2.15 18.44
C TRP A 125 8.07 -1.96 19.95
N GLY A 126 7.03 -2.48 20.63
CA GLY A 126 6.72 -2.16 22.02
C GLY A 126 7.86 -2.39 23.02
N ASN A 127 8.71 -3.39 22.76
CA ASN A 127 9.87 -3.71 23.59
C ASN A 127 11.21 -3.19 23.04
N VAL A 128 11.19 -2.50 21.89
CA VAL A 128 12.39 -2.01 21.21
C VAL A 128 12.75 -0.63 21.74
N THR A 129 14.02 -0.44 22.09
CA THR A 129 14.55 0.89 22.41
C THR A 129 14.91 1.60 21.13
N THR A 130 14.17 2.67 20.83
CA THR A 130 14.37 3.51 19.65
C THR A 130 14.91 4.88 20.07
N THR A 131 15.21 5.74 19.10
CA THR A 131 15.50 7.16 19.37
C THR A 131 14.35 7.93 20.03
N GLY A 132 13.11 7.42 19.99
CA GLY A 132 11.94 7.99 20.67
C GLY A 132 11.65 7.34 22.03
N GLY A 133 12.61 6.56 22.57
CA GLY A 133 12.45 5.77 23.79
C GLY A 133 11.91 4.36 23.53
N LYS A 134 11.63 3.62 24.62
CA LYS A 134 11.06 2.27 24.54
C LYS A 134 9.68 2.32 23.87
N GLY A 135 9.50 1.51 22.83
CA GLY A 135 8.27 1.49 22.04
C GLY A 135 8.13 2.63 21.04
N GLY A 136 9.12 3.52 20.88
CA GLY A 136 9.07 4.68 19.97
C GLY A 136 8.12 5.81 20.38
N SER A 137 7.64 6.60 19.43
CA SER A 137 6.83 7.80 19.69
C SER A 137 5.50 7.76 18.94
N SER A 138 4.43 8.25 19.59
CA SER A 138 3.10 8.37 18.99
C SER A 138 2.98 9.42 17.88
N HIS A 139 3.96 10.31 17.79
CA HIS A 139 3.99 11.42 16.83
C HIS A 139 4.71 11.05 15.52
N TRP A 140 5.13 9.79 15.37
CA TRP A 140 5.92 9.34 14.23
C TRP A 140 5.06 8.94 13.03
N SER A 141 5.45 9.41 11.85
CA SER A 141 5.00 8.83 10.57
C SER A 141 5.57 7.43 10.37
N THR A 142 4.99 6.65 9.46
CA THR A 142 5.57 5.35 9.08
C THR A 142 6.99 5.46 8.55
N TYR A 143 7.30 6.55 7.84
CA TYR A 143 8.67 6.82 7.38
C TYR A 143 9.67 6.92 8.54
N ARG A 144 9.27 7.50 9.68
CA ARG A 144 10.15 7.59 10.84
C ARG A 144 10.43 6.22 11.45
N TRP A 145 9.45 5.32 11.49
CA TRP A 145 9.62 3.92 11.91
C TRP A 145 10.50 3.14 10.94
N GLN A 146 10.29 3.29 9.63
CA GLN A 146 11.13 2.69 8.59
C GLN A 146 12.59 3.15 8.72
N LEU A 147 12.81 4.42 9.05
CA LEU A 147 14.15 4.96 9.25
C LEU A 147 14.85 4.36 10.49
N GLU A 148 14.13 4.06 11.58
CA GLU A 148 14.72 3.34 12.71
C GLU A 148 15.22 1.95 12.29
N ALA A 149 14.39 1.20 11.55
CA ALA A 149 14.77 -0.11 11.03
C ALA A 149 15.97 -0.03 10.07
N PHE A 150 16.00 0.99 9.21
CA PHE A 150 17.11 1.27 8.31
C PHE A 150 18.41 1.57 9.05
N VAL A 151 18.36 2.45 10.05
CA VAL A 151 19.54 2.80 10.84
C VAL A 151 20.08 1.59 11.60
N ASP A 152 19.20 0.72 12.13
CA ASP A 152 19.62 -0.53 12.75
C ASP A 152 20.33 -1.44 11.74
N ALA A 153 19.78 -1.63 10.55
CA ALA A 153 20.39 -2.44 9.49
C ALA A 153 21.80 -1.94 9.11
N VAL A 154 21.95 -0.64 8.85
CA VAL A 154 23.23 -0.02 8.45
C VAL A 154 24.28 -0.10 9.57
N ARG A 155 23.84 -0.12 10.83
CA ARG A 155 24.72 -0.28 11.99
C ARG A 155 25.04 -1.76 12.30
N GLY A 156 24.62 -2.70 11.45
CA GLY A 156 24.83 -4.13 11.65
C GLY A 156 23.98 -4.75 12.75
N LYS A 157 22.91 -4.07 13.17
CA LYS A 157 21.92 -4.61 14.12
C LYS A 157 20.78 -5.28 13.37
N THR A 158 20.07 -6.19 14.03
CA THR A 158 18.84 -6.78 13.48
C THR A 158 17.70 -5.76 13.55
N PRO A 159 17.13 -5.33 12.40
CA PRO A 159 15.99 -4.41 12.39
C PRO A 159 14.75 -5.09 12.98
N THR A 160 13.87 -4.29 13.60
CA THR A 160 12.58 -4.78 14.12
C THR A 160 11.68 -5.33 13.01
N TYR A 161 11.73 -4.70 11.84
CA TYR A 161 11.06 -5.16 10.63
C TYR A 161 11.89 -4.73 9.42
N TRP A 162 12.02 -5.61 8.42
CA TRP A 162 12.82 -5.33 7.22
C TRP A 162 12.05 -5.74 5.97
N ILE A 163 12.15 -4.92 4.93
CA ILE A 163 11.65 -5.24 3.60
C ILE A 163 12.85 -5.69 2.75
N PRO A 164 12.93 -6.96 2.34
CA PRO A 164 14.02 -7.45 1.50
C PRO A 164 14.10 -6.72 0.15
N GLY A 165 15.28 -6.73 -0.47
CA GLY A 165 15.47 -6.11 -1.79
C GLY A 165 14.61 -6.79 -2.86
N GLU A 166 14.42 -8.10 -2.74
CA GLU A 166 13.60 -8.93 -3.62
C GLU A 166 12.14 -8.47 -3.66
N ASP A 167 11.60 -8.00 -2.53
CA ASP A 167 10.23 -7.49 -2.45
C ASP A 167 10.07 -6.19 -3.24
N SER A 168 11.14 -5.39 -3.29
CA SER A 168 11.21 -4.14 -4.08
C SER A 168 11.32 -4.43 -5.57
N ILE A 169 12.11 -5.44 -5.95
CA ILE A 169 12.20 -5.91 -7.35
C ILE A 169 10.82 -6.41 -7.81
N CYS A 170 10.20 -7.32 -7.05
CA CYS A 170 8.88 -7.85 -7.39
C CYS A 170 7.81 -6.75 -7.46
N GLN A 171 7.90 -5.72 -6.59
CA GLN A 171 7.02 -4.56 -6.66
C GLN A 171 7.13 -3.85 -8.01
N MET A 172 8.36 -3.60 -8.48
CA MET A 172 8.61 -2.93 -9.75
C MET A 172 8.18 -3.78 -10.94
N GLU A 173 8.48 -5.08 -10.93
CA GLU A 173 8.02 -6.01 -11.97
C GLU A 173 6.49 -6.03 -12.09
N CYS A 174 5.78 -6.01 -10.95
CA CYS A 174 4.32 -5.93 -10.97
C CYS A 174 3.85 -4.60 -11.58
N ILE A 175 4.46 -3.47 -11.21
CA ILE A 175 4.09 -2.16 -11.78
C ILE A 175 4.32 -2.12 -13.29
N ASP A 176 5.45 -2.66 -13.76
CA ASP A 176 5.78 -2.72 -15.17
C ASP A 176 4.78 -3.59 -15.95
N ALA A 177 4.39 -4.73 -15.38
CA ALA A 177 3.37 -5.59 -15.97
C ALA A 177 2.00 -4.90 -16.06
N LEU A 178 1.60 -4.13 -15.04
CA LEU A 178 0.37 -3.33 -15.07
C LEU A 178 0.42 -2.21 -16.12
N TYR A 179 1.57 -1.56 -16.26
CA TYR A 179 1.78 -0.56 -17.30
C TYR A 179 1.65 -1.15 -18.70
N GLN A 180 2.31 -2.27 -18.95
CA GLN A 180 2.20 -2.98 -20.23
C GLN A 180 0.76 -3.40 -20.52
N ALA A 181 0.06 -3.96 -19.52
CA ALA A 181 -1.35 -4.34 -19.64
C ALA A 181 -2.27 -3.13 -19.91
N ALA A 182 -1.91 -1.95 -19.41
CA ALA A 182 -2.62 -0.69 -19.68
C ALA A 182 -2.23 -0.01 -21.01
N GLY A 183 -1.28 -0.59 -21.77
CA GLY A 183 -0.76 0.01 -23.01
C GLY A 183 0.21 1.18 -22.78
N LEU A 184 0.71 1.36 -21.55
CA LEU A 184 1.67 2.39 -21.19
C LEU A 184 3.12 1.90 -21.33
N PRO A 185 4.08 2.78 -21.63
CA PRO A 185 5.48 2.39 -21.74
C PRO A 185 6.10 2.15 -20.36
N VAL A 186 6.86 1.06 -20.22
CA VAL A 186 7.68 0.81 -19.02
C VAL A 186 8.74 1.91 -18.86
N ARG A 187 9.01 2.32 -17.61
CA ARG A 187 10.00 3.37 -17.32
C ARG A 187 11.39 2.92 -17.80
N GLY A 188 12.08 3.79 -18.54
CA GLY A 188 13.40 3.50 -19.11
C GLY A 188 13.37 2.66 -20.40
N ALA A 189 12.21 2.24 -20.89
CA ALA A 189 12.10 1.63 -22.21
C ALA A 189 12.38 2.67 -23.31
N PRO A 190 13.14 2.31 -24.38
CA PRO A 190 13.34 3.20 -25.50
C PRO A 190 11.98 3.53 -26.14
N ALA A 191 11.76 4.81 -26.45
CA ALA A 191 10.55 5.22 -27.17
C ALA A 191 10.46 4.41 -28.48
N LYS A 192 9.32 3.77 -28.73
CA LYS A 192 9.06 3.13 -30.03
C LYS A 192 9.18 4.23 -31.09
N LYS A 193 10.20 4.14 -31.95
CA LYS A 193 10.30 4.97 -33.15
C LYS A 193 9.11 4.60 -34.03
N GLY A 194 8.23 5.57 -34.27
CA GLY A 194 7.16 5.48 -35.26
C GLY A 194 7.71 5.49 -36.68
#